data_AF-A0A812T0A7-F1
#
_entry.id   AF-A0A812T0A7-F1
#
_cell.length_a   1.000
_cell.length_b   1.000
_cell.length_c   1.000
_cell.angle_alpha   90.00
_cell.angle_beta   90.00
_cell.angle_gamma   90.00
#
_symmetry.space_group_name_H-M   'P 1'
#
loop_
_entity.id
_entity.type
_entity.pdbx_description
1 polymer ?
#
loop_
_entity_poly.entity_id
_entity_poly.type
_entity_poly.pdbx_seq_one_letter_code
_entity_poly.pdbx_strand_id
1 'polypeptide(L)'
;MPPLPRPSSGPEVLSVYATENEEEIGIRTLVGEYVEKGTSYGRKCYQKTQLRPEEMDVFIFYWEDPDSVEFTGWWFGDEVGGTQAWSRNPATSQRPPKTGWTIPWDGEVRNELCVSSKMEKQSEEKKQALARMQARRQEEDARLNSSLETQWEQRVEQATEKCAEVELDARQALEMAAAVPDDDVDACKEALAALSAQQRALAEVQRFVAAEGVAAAKAPPILKKDLLERACHDDSRVCTSSTPAAC
;
A
#
# COMPACT_ATOMS: atom_id res chain seq x y z
N MET A 1 23.54 -46.35 -14.28
CA MET A 1 23.01 -45.10 -14.87
C MET A 1 24.08 -44.03 -14.76
N PRO A 2 24.50 -43.39 -15.87
CA PRO A 2 25.34 -42.20 -15.77
C PRO A 2 24.55 -41.05 -15.15
N PRO A 3 25.16 -40.20 -14.30
CA PRO A 3 24.50 -39.03 -13.74
C PRO A 3 24.13 -38.05 -14.85
N LEU A 4 22.92 -37.49 -14.78
CA LEU A 4 22.45 -36.46 -15.71
C LEU A 4 23.39 -35.24 -15.66
N PRO A 5 23.74 -34.64 -16.81
CA PRO A 5 24.48 -33.40 -16.83
C PRO A 5 23.68 -32.34 -16.07
N ARG A 6 24.30 -31.76 -15.03
CA ARG A 6 23.70 -30.60 -14.35
C ARG A 6 23.52 -29.49 -15.38
N PRO A 7 22.38 -28.78 -15.39
CA PRO A 7 22.23 -27.60 -16.24
C PRO A 7 23.42 -26.68 -15.94
N SER A 8 24.20 -26.38 -16.98
CA SER A 8 25.30 -25.44 -16.88
C SER A 8 24.71 -24.11 -16.43
N SER A 9 24.91 -23.76 -15.16
CA SER A 9 24.70 -22.41 -14.67
C SER A 9 25.43 -21.49 -15.64
N GLY A 10 24.70 -20.62 -16.34
CA GLY A 10 25.31 -19.59 -17.17
C GLY A 10 26.27 -18.72 -16.34
N PRO A 11 27.08 -17.88 -17.01
CA PRO A 11 27.96 -16.95 -16.31
C PRO A 11 27.15 -16.06 -15.37
N GLU A 12 27.60 -15.93 -14.12
CA GLU A 12 26.94 -15.10 -13.12
C GLU A 12 27.06 -13.62 -13.50
N VAL A 13 25.94 -12.90 -13.44
CA VAL A 13 25.89 -11.46 -13.79
C VAL A 13 25.58 -10.65 -12.53
N LEU A 14 26.45 -9.70 -12.23
CA LEU A 14 26.29 -8.72 -11.17
C LEU A 14 25.85 -7.37 -11.76
N SER A 15 25.07 -6.63 -10.98
CA SER A 15 24.72 -5.24 -11.25
C SER A 15 25.29 -4.38 -10.14
N VAL A 16 26.15 -3.44 -10.53
CA VAL A 16 26.70 -2.40 -9.66
C VAL A 16 25.92 -1.12 -9.94
N TYR A 17 25.34 -0.53 -8.89
CA TYR A 17 24.54 0.68 -8.99
C TYR A 17 24.78 1.58 -7.78
N ALA A 18 24.52 2.88 -7.93
CA ALA A 18 24.57 3.81 -6.82
C ALA A 18 23.17 3.97 -6.20
N THR A 19 23.08 4.02 -4.88
CA THR A 19 21.83 4.37 -4.18
C THR A 19 21.64 5.88 -4.10
N GLU A 20 22.74 6.63 -4.04
CA GLU A 20 22.77 8.10 -3.94
C GLU A 20 23.94 8.64 -4.79
N ASN A 21 23.77 9.82 -5.40
CA ASN A 21 24.81 10.55 -6.16
C ASN A 21 25.58 9.76 -7.24
N GLU A 22 24.90 9.40 -8.34
CA GLU A 22 25.51 8.75 -9.51
C GLU A 22 26.55 9.61 -10.27
N GLU A 23 26.59 10.92 -10.04
CA GLU A 23 27.40 11.87 -10.82
C GLU A 23 28.87 11.94 -10.40
N GLU A 24 29.24 11.39 -9.24
CA GLU A 24 30.63 11.35 -8.82
C GLU A 24 31.46 10.49 -9.78
N ILE A 25 32.56 11.06 -10.30
CA ILE A 25 33.39 10.45 -11.35
C ILE A 25 33.85 9.03 -10.96
N GLY A 26 34.21 8.82 -9.69
CA GLY A 26 34.59 7.50 -9.17
C GLY A 26 33.44 6.50 -9.25
N ILE A 27 32.27 6.85 -8.70
CA ILE A 27 31.09 5.98 -8.68
C ILE A 27 30.59 5.69 -10.10
N ARG A 28 30.48 6.72 -10.95
CA ARG A 28 30.03 6.60 -12.34
C ARG A 28 30.86 5.60 -13.16
N THR A 29 32.17 5.55 -12.88
CA THR A 29 33.09 4.61 -13.55
C THR A 29 32.82 3.16 -13.15
N LEU A 30 32.37 2.92 -11.91
CA LEU A 30 32.11 1.58 -11.37
C LEU A 30 30.68 1.07 -11.61
N VAL A 31 29.71 1.96 -11.82
CA VAL A 31 28.32 1.56 -12.08
C VAL A 31 28.20 0.85 -13.44
N GLY A 32 27.53 -0.30 -13.47
CA GLY A 32 27.31 -1.09 -14.68
C GLY A 32 26.94 -2.56 -14.44
N GLU A 33 26.85 -3.33 -15.52
CA GLU A 33 26.68 -4.79 -15.47
C GLU A 33 28.02 -5.49 -15.56
N TYR A 34 28.26 -6.49 -14.72
CA TYR A 34 29.51 -7.24 -14.65
C TYR A 34 29.24 -8.72 -14.90
N VAL A 35 29.99 -9.34 -15.79
CA VAL A 35 29.84 -10.74 -16.17
C VAL A 35 31.04 -11.53 -15.66
N GLU A 36 30.79 -12.71 -15.12
CA GLU A 36 31.82 -13.65 -14.71
C GLU A 36 32.80 -13.95 -15.86
N LYS A 37 34.09 -13.68 -15.65
CA LYS A 37 35.15 -13.89 -16.65
C LYS A 37 36.22 -14.90 -16.24
N GLY A 38 36.32 -15.23 -14.95
CA GLY A 38 37.31 -16.17 -14.46
C GLY A 38 37.31 -16.31 -12.95
N THR A 39 38.48 -16.66 -12.40
CA THR A 39 38.68 -16.84 -10.95
C THR A 39 39.99 -16.21 -10.47
N SER A 40 39.95 -15.56 -9.30
CA SER A 40 41.10 -15.02 -8.56
C SER A 40 41.12 -15.61 -7.15
N TYR A 41 42.24 -16.19 -6.73
CA TYR A 41 42.39 -16.84 -5.40
C TYR A 41 41.23 -17.79 -5.03
N GLY A 42 40.77 -18.60 -5.99
CA GLY A 42 39.67 -19.55 -5.78
C GLY A 42 38.26 -18.92 -5.72
N ARG A 43 38.13 -17.62 -5.99
CA ARG A 43 36.85 -16.88 -6.05
C ARG A 43 36.58 -16.38 -7.45
N LYS A 44 35.30 -16.19 -7.80
CA LYS A 44 34.91 -15.67 -9.12
C LYS A 44 35.38 -14.22 -9.31
N CYS A 45 35.86 -13.90 -10.50
CA CYS A 45 36.09 -12.52 -10.93
C CYS A 45 35.10 -12.12 -12.04
N TYR A 46 34.78 -10.84 -12.08
CA TYR A 46 33.76 -10.29 -12.97
C TYR A 46 34.35 -9.12 -13.75
N GLN A 47 34.05 -9.03 -15.04
CA GLN A 47 34.43 -7.89 -15.89
C GLN A 47 33.19 -7.07 -16.22
N LYS A 48 33.32 -5.74 -16.15
CA LYS A 48 32.28 -4.82 -16.60
C LYS A 48 31.99 -5.05 -18.08
N THR A 49 30.72 -5.19 -18.41
CA THR A 49 30.25 -5.22 -19.79
C THR A 49 30.34 -3.80 -20.34
N GLN A 50 31.26 -3.58 -21.26
CA GLN A 50 31.38 -2.30 -21.94
C GLN A 50 30.13 -2.05 -22.78
N LEU A 51 29.42 -0.95 -22.49
CA LEU A 51 28.29 -0.50 -23.32
C LEU A 51 28.79 0.40 -24.46
N ARG A 52 29.94 1.06 -24.26
CA ARG A 52 30.57 1.94 -25.23
C ARG A 52 32.05 1.58 -25.43
N PRO A 53 32.60 1.71 -26.65
CA PRO A 53 34.02 1.42 -26.92
C PRO A 53 35.02 2.28 -26.12
N GLU A 54 34.57 3.44 -25.62
CA GLU A 54 35.40 4.38 -24.85
C GLU A 54 35.34 4.13 -23.32
N GLU A 55 34.52 3.17 -22.87
CA GLU A 55 34.44 2.84 -21.45
C GLU A 55 35.66 2.00 -21.02
N MET A 56 36.27 2.37 -19.89
CA MET A 56 37.40 1.64 -19.33
C MET A 56 36.97 0.23 -18.90
N ASP A 57 37.87 -0.73 -19.09
CA ASP A 57 37.72 -2.05 -18.50
C ASP A 57 37.80 -1.94 -16.97
N VAL A 58 36.82 -2.54 -16.31
CA VAL A 58 36.76 -2.60 -14.85
C VAL A 58 36.52 -4.04 -14.44
N PHE A 59 37.32 -4.53 -13.51
CA PHE A 59 37.23 -5.87 -12.95
C PHE A 59 36.86 -5.81 -11.48
N ILE A 60 36.01 -6.74 -11.05
CA ILE A 60 35.77 -7.06 -9.64
C ILE A 60 36.48 -8.37 -9.34
N PHE A 61 37.46 -8.33 -8.45
CA PHE A 61 38.25 -9.50 -8.09
C PHE A 61 38.60 -9.52 -6.61
N TYR A 62 38.94 -10.70 -6.11
CA TYR A 62 39.47 -10.86 -4.77
C TYR A 62 41.00 -10.88 -4.83
N TRP A 63 41.63 -10.18 -3.89
CA TRP A 63 43.07 -10.15 -3.70
C TRP A 63 43.39 -10.57 -2.26
N GLU A 64 44.38 -11.43 -2.11
CA GLU A 64 44.90 -11.86 -0.82
C GLU A 64 46.41 -11.64 -0.82
N ASP A 65 46.85 -10.80 0.13
CA ASP A 65 48.25 -10.53 0.37
C ASP A 65 48.67 -11.29 1.63
N PRO A 66 49.55 -12.31 1.51
CA PRO A 66 50.00 -13.10 2.64
C PRO A 66 50.71 -12.28 3.73
N ASP A 67 51.34 -11.17 3.34
CA ASP A 67 52.15 -10.33 4.21
C ASP A 67 51.35 -9.13 4.76
N SER A 68 50.20 -8.81 4.14
CA SER A 68 49.34 -7.71 4.58
C SER A 68 47.85 -8.05 4.53
N VAL A 69 47.29 -8.35 5.71
CA VAL A 69 45.84 -8.45 5.90
C VAL A 69 45.13 -7.13 5.53
N GLU A 70 45.83 -6.00 5.64
CA GLU A 70 45.32 -4.68 5.29
C GLU A 70 45.16 -4.45 3.80
N PHE A 71 45.65 -5.31 2.90
CA PHE A 71 45.34 -5.24 1.46
C PHE A 71 44.50 -6.41 0.96
N THR A 72 44.19 -7.35 1.86
CA THR A 72 43.31 -8.47 1.56
C THR A 72 41.85 -7.99 1.48
N GLY A 73 41.13 -8.43 0.45
CA GLY A 73 39.75 -8.00 0.22
C GLY A 73 39.28 -8.11 -1.23
N TRP A 74 38.09 -7.57 -1.49
CA TRP A 74 37.53 -7.38 -2.82
C TRP A 74 37.94 -6.01 -3.38
N TRP A 75 38.21 -5.97 -4.67
CA TRP A 75 38.75 -4.81 -5.36
C TRP A 75 38.03 -4.53 -6.67
N PHE A 76 37.91 -3.25 -7.00
CA PHE A 76 37.64 -2.74 -8.34
C PHE A 76 38.94 -2.21 -8.93
N GLY A 77 39.38 -2.77 -10.06
CA GLY A 77 40.62 -2.37 -10.73
C GLY A 77 40.54 -2.51 -12.25
N ASP A 78 41.52 -1.94 -12.94
CA ASP A 78 41.64 -1.94 -14.40
C ASP A 78 41.95 -3.34 -14.96
N GLU A 79 42.64 -4.16 -14.17
CA GLU A 79 42.91 -5.57 -14.43
C GLU A 79 43.00 -6.37 -13.11
N VAL A 80 42.93 -7.70 -13.19
CA VAL A 80 43.04 -8.57 -12.02
C VAL A 80 44.48 -8.57 -11.51
N GLY A 81 44.70 -7.99 -10.33
CA GLY A 81 46.05 -7.80 -9.76
C GLY A 81 46.83 -6.63 -10.37
N GLY A 82 46.15 -5.72 -11.06
CA GLY A 82 46.73 -4.50 -11.62
C GLY A 82 47.19 -3.51 -10.58
N THR A 83 47.89 -2.47 -11.03
CA THR A 83 48.36 -1.38 -10.15
C THR A 83 47.26 -0.34 -9.89
N GLN A 84 46.26 -0.21 -10.77
CA GLN A 84 45.19 0.78 -10.60
C GLN A 84 43.97 0.15 -9.93
N ALA A 85 43.63 0.70 -8.76
CA ALA A 85 42.43 0.36 -8.03
C ALA A 85 41.57 1.62 -7.84
N TRP A 86 40.26 1.46 -7.98
CA TRP A 86 39.29 2.54 -7.74
C TRP A 86 38.58 2.38 -6.41
N SER A 87 38.32 1.14 -6.00
CA SER A 87 37.55 0.86 -4.80
C SER A 87 37.94 -0.47 -4.18
N ARG A 88 37.77 -0.56 -2.85
CA ARG A 88 38.12 -1.72 -2.06
C ARG A 88 37.03 -2.03 -1.03
N ASN A 89 36.90 -3.31 -0.69
CA ASN A 89 36.17 -3.76 0.49
C ASN A 89 36.94 -4.89 1.20
N PRO A 90 37.20 -4.80 2.52
CA PRO A 90 38.01 -5.78 3.25
C PRO A 90 37.32 -7.14 3.48
N ALA A 91 36.09 -7.34 3.01
CA ALA A 91 35.36 -8.59 3.21
C ALA A 91 36.08 -9.82 2.60
N THR A 92 36.00 -10.94 3.31
CA THR A 92 36.58 -12.24 2.90
C THR A 92 35.52 -13.23 2.39
N SER A 93 34.35 -12.73 2.00
CA SER A 93 33.25 -13.55 1.47
C SER A 93 33.59 -14.17 0.11
N GLN A 94 32.97 -15.32 -0.20
CA GLN A 94 33.12 -15.99 -1.51
C GLN A 94 32.56 -15.19 -2.70
N ARG A 95 31.73 -14.19 -2.42
CA ARG A 95 31.15 -13.27 -3.38
C ARG A 95 31.47 -11.84 -2.98
N PRO A 96 31.51 -10.89 -3.94
CA PRO A 96 31.70 -9.50 -3.61
C PRO A 96 30.58 -9.03 -2.65
N PRO A 97 30.93 -8.26 -1.61
CA PRO A 97 29.97 -7.75 -0.64
C PRO A 97 29.04 -6.72 -1.29
N LYS A 98 27.81 -6.65 -0.78
CA LYS A 98 26.80 -5.74 -1.33
C LYS A 98 27.15 -4.28 -1.08
N THR A 99 27.65 -3.95 0.10
CA THR A 99 27.93 -2.57 0.55
C THR A 99 29.25 -2.52 1.31
N GLY A 100 29.68 -1.31 1.69
CA GLY A 100 30.90 -1.09 2.48
C GLY A 100 32.15 -0.85 1.65
N TRP A 101 31.98 -0.30 0.45
CA TRP A 101 33.07 -0.04 -0.50
C TRP A 101 33.74 1.30 -0.22
N THR A 102 35.06 1.38 -0.21
CA THR A 102 35.80 2.65 -0.09
C THR A 102 36.02 3.25 -1.48
N ILE A 103 35.71 4.54 -1.66
CA ILE A 103 35.93 5.26 -2.93
C ILE A 103 36.52 6.65 -2.62
N PRO A 104 37.79 6.92 -2.96
CA PRO A 104 38.81 6.01 -3.51
C PRO A 104 39.15 4.85 -2.56
N TRP A 105 39.94 3.88 -3.01
CA TRP A 105 40.24 2.64 -2.25
C TRP A 105 40.86 2.87 -0.85
N ASP A 106 41.56 3.99 -0.65
CA ASP A 106 42.18 4.46 0.59
C ASP A 106 41.32 5.48 1.37
N GLY A 107 40.14 5.81 0.84
CA GLY A 107 39.22 6.77 1.42
C GLY A 107 38.26 6.18 2.44
N GLU A 108 37.23 6.95 2.76
CA GLU A 108 36.16 6.53 3.66
C GLU A 108 35.21 5.52 3.01
N VAL A 109 34.57 4.71 3.85
CA VAL A 109 33.55 3.76 3.42
C VAL A 109 32.33 4.52 2.91
N ARG A 110 31.96 4.21 1.68
CA ARG A 110 30.84 4.80 0.95
C ARG A 110 29.71 3.79 0.85
N ASN A 111 28.54 4.18 1.33
CA ASN A 111 27.34 3.32 1.32
C ASN A 111 26.53 3.48 0.03
N GLU A 112 26.93 4.40 -0.83
CA GLU A 112 26.26 4.71 -2.08
C GLU A 112 26.47 3.60 -3.10
N LEU A 113 27.64 2.96 -3.15
CA LEU A 113 27.92 1.88 -4.11
C LEU A 113 27.35 0.55 -3.62
N CYS A 114 26.42 -0.01 -4.39
CA CYS A 114 25.83 -1.32 -4.13
C CYS A 114 26.17 -2.33 -5.23
N VAL A 115 26.57 -3.54 -4.82
CA VAL A 115 26.82 -4.69 -5.71
C VAL A 115 25.77 -5.76 -5.43
N SER A 116 24.99 -6.13 -6.43
CA SER A 116 23.97 -7.17 -6.28
C SER A 116 24.00 -8.13 -7.46
N SER A 117 23.45 -9.34 -7.32
CA SER A 117 23.20 -10.14 -8.51
C SER A 117 22.08 -9.53 -9.35
N LYS A 118 22.16 -9.65 -10.68
CA LYS A 118 21.11 -9.17 -11.59
C LYS A 118 19.72 -9.72 -11.23
N MET A 119 19.67 -10.98 -10.77
CA MET A 119 18.44 -11.64 -10.35
C MET A 119 17.87 -11.04 -9.06
N GLU A 120 18.70 -10.70 -8.07
CA GLU A 120 18.24 -10.03 -6.84
C GLU A 120 17.68 -8.65 -7.15
N LYS A 121 18.41 -7.83 -7.92
CA LYS A 121 17.96 -6.48 -8.31
C LYS A 121 16.60 -6.54 -9.03
N GLN A 122 16.46 -7.42 -10.02
CA GLN A 122 15.19 -7.61 -10.74
C GLN A 122 14.06 -8.10 -9.82
N SER A 123 14.36 -8.98 -8.85
CA SER A 123 13.36 -9.46 -7.89
C SER A 123 12.90 -8.34 -6.96
N GLU A 124 13.81 -7.49 -6.48
CA GLU A 124 13.51 -6.34 -5.63
C GLU A 124 12.69 -5.29 -6.38
N GLU A 125 13.11 -4.91 -7.60
CA GLU A 125 12.37 -4.00 -8.47
C GLU A 125 10.96 -4.52 -8.76
N LYS A 126 10.82 -5.81 -9.09
CA LYS A 126 9.52 -6.45 -9.32
C LYS A 126 8.64 -6.43 -8.06
N LYS A 127 9.20 -6.71 -6.89
CA LYS A 127 8.49 -6.65 -5.61
C LYS A 127 8.05 -5.23 -5.30
N GLN A 128 8.91 -4.24 -5.52
CA GLN A 128 8.60 -2.83 -5.30
C GLN A 128 7.51 -2.34 -6.28
N ALA A 129 7.59 -2.74 -7.55
CA ALA A 129 6.57 -2.43 -8.56
C ALA A 129 5.20 -3.04 -8.19
N LEU A 130 5.18 -4.30 -7.73
CA LEU A 130 3.96 -4.96 -7.27
C LEU A 130 3.36 -4.24 -6.05
N ALA A 131 4.20 -3.88 -5.07
CA ALA A 131 3.76 -3.14 -3.89
C ALA A 131 3.17 -1.77 -4.26
N ARG A 132 3.81 -1.03 -5.18
CA ARG A 132 3.28 0.25 -5.70
C ARG A 132 1.93 0.08 -6.41
N MET A 133 1.78 -0.97 -7.21
CA MET A 133 0.51 -1.28 -7.88
C MET A 133 -0.59 -1.61 -6.87
N GLN A 134 -0.29 -2.41 -5.84
CA GLN A 134 -1.24 -2.75 -4.78
C GLN A 134 -1.66 -1.53 -3.97
N ALA A 135 -0.72 -0.66 -3.59
CA ALA A 135 -1.02 0.57 -2.87
C ALA A 135 -1.95 1.49 -3.67
N ARG A 136 -1.68 1.68 -4.97
CA ARG A 136 -2.55 2.48 -5.86
C ARG A 136 -3.97 1.89 -5.94
N ARG A 137 -4.08 0.57 -6.04
CA ARG A 137 -5.38 -0.11 -6.05
C ARG A 137 -6.14 0.08 -4.74
N GLN A 138 -5.46 -0.06 -3.61
CA GLN A 138 -6.05 0.16 -2.29
C GLN A 138 -6.54 1.61 -2.11
N GLU A 139 -5.79 2.59 -2.61
CA GLU A 139 -6.19 3.99 -2.59
C GLU A 139 -7.42 4.25 -3.46
N GLU A 140 -7.49 3.65 -4.65
CA GLU A 140 -8.66 3.74 -5.53
C GLU A 140 -9.90 3.09 -4.90
N ASP A 141 -9.76 1.89 -4.34
CA ASP A 141 -10.82 1.18 -3.62
C ASP A 141 -11.30 2.00 -2.40
N ALA A 142 -10.37 2.59 -1.64
CA ALA A 142 -10.70 3.46 -0.50
C ALA A 142 -11.44 4.73 -0.93
N ARG A 143 -11.02 5.35 -2.03
CA ARG A 143 -11.68 6.55 -2.59
C ARG A 143 -13.09 6.22 -3.08
N LEU A 144 -13.28 5.11 -3.78
CA LEU A 144 -14.60 4.65 -4.22
C LEU A 144 -15.49 4.35 -3.02
N ASN A 145 -14.95 3.67 -2.00
CA ASN A 145 -15.69 3.37 -0.78
C ASN A 145 -16.12 4.65 -0.03
N SER A 146 -15.22 5.61 0.14
CA SER A 146 -15.54 6.92 0.75
C SER A 146 -16.61 7.68 -0.04
N SER A 147 -16.54 7.67 -1.37
CA SER A 147 -17.59 8.29 -2.20
C SER A 147 -18.95 7.61 -2.04
N LEU A 148 -18.99 6.28 -1.92
CA LEU A 148 -20.23 5.53 -1.70
C LEU A 148 -20.81 5.80 -0.31
N GLU A 149 -19.95 5.94 0.70
CA GLU A 149 -20.34 6.28 2.07
C GLU A 149 -20.99 7.67 2.14
N THR A 150 -20.38 8.70 1.54
CA THR A 150 -21.00 10.03 1.49
C THR A 150 -22.34 10.04 0.75
N GLN A 151 -22.45 9.32 -0.38
CA GLN A 151 -23.73 9.19 -1.09
C GLN A 151 -24.79 8.49 -0.23
N TRP A 152 -24.37 7.49 0.54
CA TRP A 152 -25.25 6.76 1.44
C TRP A 152 -25.75 7.66 2.57
N GLU A 153 -24.85 8.39 3.23
CA GLU A 153 -25.19 9.34 4.30
C GLU A 153 -26.18 10.40 3.82
N GLN A 154 -25.95 11.02 2.65
CA GLN A 154 -26.85 12.01 2.06
C GLN A 154 -28.26 11.45 1.83
N ARG A 155 -28.37 10.18 1.41
CA ARG A 155 -29.68 9.54 1.21
C ARG A 155 -30.41 9.30 2.53
N VAL A 156 -29.69 8.86 3.56
CA VAL A 156 -30.24 8.66 4.91
C VAL A 156 -30.68 9.99 5.52
N GLU A 157 -29.87 11.04 5.38
CA GLU A 157 -30.21 12.39 5.83
C GLU A 157 -31.48 12.91 5.14
N GLN A 158 -31.56 12.80 3.81
CA GLN A 158 -32.74 13.19 3.03
C GLN A 158 -33.99 12.40 3.44
N ALA A 159 -33.85 11.09 3.70
CA ALA A 159 -34.97 10.27 4.17
C ALA A 159 -35.45 10.73 5.55
N THR A 160 -34.52 11.08 6.43
CA THR A 160 -34.81 11.54 7.79
C THR A 160 -35.52 12.90 7.78
N GLU A 161 -35.05 13.85 6.97
CA GLU A 161 -35.66 15.17 6.80
C GLU A 161 -37.11 15.06 6.31
N LYS A 162 -37.36 14.26 5.26
CA LYS A 162 -38.72 14.01 4.76
C LYS A 162 -39.65 13.38 5.78
N CYS A 163 -39.13 12.48 6.63
CA CYS A 163 -39.92 11.90 7.72
C CYS A 163 -40.30 12.97 8.75
N ALA A 164 -39.37 13.84 9.12
CA ALA A 164 -39.61 14.90 10.09
C ALA A 164 -40.61 15.93 9.58
N GLU A 165 -40.53 16.32 8.30
CA GLU A 165 -41.48 17.24 7.66
C GLU A 165 -42.91 16.70 7.69
N VAL A 166 -43.12 15.46 7.23
CA VAL A 166 -44.45 14.83 7.24
C VAL A 166 -44.98 14.60 8.66
N GLU A 167 -44.11 14.32 9.62
CA GLU A 167 -44.51 14.20 11.02
C GLU A 167 -45.02 15.53 11.58
N LEU A 168 -44.34 16.64 11.29
CA LEU A 168 -44.74 17.97 11.72
C LEU A 168 -46.08 18.37 11.09
N ASP A 169 -46.24 18.17 9.79
CA ASP A 169 -47.48 18.45 9.06
C ASP A 169 -48.66 17.61 9.56
N ALA A 170 -48.42 16.32 9.85
CA ALA A 170 -49.43 15.44 10.42
C ALA A 170 -49.87 15.90 11.82
N ARG A 171 -48.93 16.35 12.66
CA ARG A 171 -49.23 16.91 14.00
C ARG A 171 -50.05 18.19 13.89
N GLN A 172 -49.67 19.10 12.99
CA GLN A 172 -50.40 20.34 12.76
C GLN A 172 -51.83 20.08 12.23
N ALA A 173 -51.99 19.14 11.31
CA ALA A 173 -53.30 18.76 10.79
C ALA A 173 -54.20 18.14 11.88
N LEU A 174 -53.63 17.33 12.78
CA LEU A 174 -54.35 16.77 13.93
C LEU A 174 -54.78 17.87 14.91
N GLU A 175 -53.92 18.85 15.19
CA GLU A 175 -54.25 19.98 16.06
C GLU A 175 -55.36 20.87 15.45
N MET A 176 -55.27 21.17 14.15
CA MET A 176 -56.33 21.89 13.42
C MET A 176 -57.65 21.14 13.46
N ALA A 177 -57.63 19.82 13.24
CA ALA A 177 -58.84 18.99 13.31
C ALA A 177 -59.45 18.95 14.72
N ALA A 178 -58.61 18.93 15.76
CA ALA A 178 -59.07 18.95 17.15
C ALA A 178 -59.69 20.30 17.58
N ALA A 179 -59.36 21.39 16.89
CA ALA A 179 -59.88 22.73 17.17
C ALA A 179 -61.21 23.04 16.46
N VAL A 180 -61.70 22.17 15.57
CA VAL A 180 -62.95 22.38 14.83
C VAL A 180 -64.17 22.20 15.76
N PRO A 181 -65.11 23.16 15.82
CA PRO A 181 -66.36 23.01 16.56
C PRO A 181 -67.28 21.92 15.98
N ASP A 182 -67.97 21.18 16.84
CA ASP A 182 -68.86 20.07 16.45
C ASP A 182 -70.05 20.49 15.57
N ASP A 183 -70.43 21.77 15.58
CA ASP A 183 -71.55 22.34 14.83
C ASP A 183 -71.17 22.87 13.44
N ASP A 184 -69.89 22.99 13.12
CA ASP A 184 -69.40 23.43 11.81
C ASP A 184 -69.03 22.25 10.89
N VAL A 185 -70.03 21.80 10.13
CA VAL A 185 -69.93 20.66 9.20
C VAL A 185 -68.92 20.91 8.08
N ASP A 186 -68.73 22.16 7.65
CA ASP A 186 -67.83 22.47 6.54
C ASP A 186 -66.37 22.51 7.03
N ALA A 187 -66.12 23.07 8.21
CA ALA A 187 -64.81 22.98 8.88
C ALA A 187 -64.41 21.51 9.15
N CYS A 188 -65.37 20.65 9.54
CA CYS A 188 -65.12 19.21 9.70
C CYS A 188 -64.68 18.53 8.39
N LYS A 189 -65.28 18.89 7.24
CA LYS A 189 -64.89 18.33 5.94
C LYS A 189 -63.48 18.78 5.53
N GLU A 190 -63.13 20.03 5.79
CA GLU A 190 -61.78 20.55 5.51
C GLU A 190 -60.72 19.85 6.37
N ALA A 191 -60.98 19.67 7.67
CA ALA A 191 -60.10 18.92 8.58
C ALA A 191 -59.94 17.45 8.14
N LEU A 192 -61.03 16.78 7.74
CA LEU A 192 -60.97 15.42 7.20
C LEU A 192 -60.16 15.35 5.90
N ALA A 193 -60.34 16.32 5.00
CA ALA A 193 -59.58 16.40 3.76
C ALA A 193 -58.09 16.58 4.04
N ALA A 194 -57.72 17.45 4.99
CA ALA A 194 -56.35 17.67 5.44
C ALA A 194 -55.73 16.40 6.02
N LEU A 195 -56.42 15.70 6.93
CA LEU A 195 -55.97 14.41 7.49
C LEU A 195 -55.77 13.34 6.39
N SER A 196 -56.68 13.28 5.41
CA SER A 196 -56.57 12.33 4.29
C SER A 196 -55.38 12.63 3.37
N ALA A 197 -54.98 13.90 3.26
CA ALA A 197 -53.78 14.31 2.52
C ALA A 197 -52.53 13.90 3.29
N GLN A 198 -52.49 14.12 4.61
CA GLN A 198 -51.38 13.70 5.46
C GLN A 198 -51.20 12.19 5.51
N GLN A 199 -52.29 11.42 5.52
CA GLN A 199 -52.21 9.96 5.44
C GLN A 199 -51.55 9.48 4.14
N ARG A 200 -51.81 10.17 3.01
CA ARG A 200 -51.17 9.86 1.73
C ARG A 200 -49.68 10.23 1.74
N ALA A 201 -49.33 11.40 2.26
CA ALA A 201 -47.94 11.83 2.42
C ALA A 201 -47.14 10.85 3.29
N LEU A 202 -47.71 10.41 4.42
CA LEU A 202 -47.09 9.41 5.29
C LEU A 202 -46.87 8.06 4.57
N ALA A 203 -47.85 7.60 3.79
CA ALA A 203 -47.71 6.37 3.02
C ALA A 203 -46.61 6.47 1.94
N GLU A 204 -46.42 7.64 1.33
CA GLU A 204 -45.34 7.89 0.37
C GLU A 204 -43.96 7.88 1.04
N VAL A 205 -43.82 8.54 2.19
CA VAL A 205 -42.59 8.49 2.99
C VAL A 205 -42.29 7.08 3.47
N GLN A 206 -43.30 6.33 3.93
CA GLN A 206 -43.11 4.92 4.32
C GLN A 206 -42.59 4.07 3.16
N ARG A 207 -43.08 4.28 1.93
CA ARG A 207 -42.55 3.60 0.74
C ARG A 207 -41.12 4.04 0.42
N PHE A 208 -40.82 5.32 0.55
CA PHE A 208 -39.48 5.85 0.35
C PHE A 208 -38.49 5.22 1.34
N VAL A 209 -38.79 5.26 2.63
CA VAL A 209 -37.96 4.66 3.69
C VAL A 209 -37.85 3.16 3.53
N ALA A 210 -38.92 2.45 3.14
CA ALA A 210 -38.84 1.01 2.87
C ALA A 210 -37.92 0.69 1.67
N ALA A 211 -37.99 1.50 0.60
CA ALA A 211 -37.10 1.36 -0.56
C ALA A 211 -35.64 1.66 -0.18
N GLU A 212 -35.40 2.69 0.63
CA GLU A 212 -34.07 3.00 1.18
C GLU A 212 -33.57 1.94 2.17
N GLY A 213 -34.45 1.36 3.00
CA GLY A 213 -34.11 0.27 3.91
C GLY A 213 -33.70 -1.02 3.18
N VAL A 214 -34.34 -1.31 2.05
CA VAL A 214 -33.90 -2.40 1.14
C VAL A 214 -32.57 -2.06 0.46
N ALA A 215 -32.32 -0.79 0.15
CA ALA A 215 -31.00 -0.33 -0.29
C ALA A 215 -29.96 -0.43 0.84
N ALA A 216 -30.35 -0.24 2.10
CA ALA A 216 -29.51 -0.35 3.29
C ALA A 216 -29.11 -1.81 3.56
N ALA A 217 -30.00 -2.75 3.28
CA ALA A 217 -29.66 -4.17 3.27
C ALA A 217 -28.59 -4.52 2.21
N LYS A 218 -28.37 -3.65 1.22
CA LYS A 218 -27.29 -3.74 0.22
C LYS A 218 -26.11 -2.81 0.51
N ALA A 219 -26.07 -2.17 1.69
CA ALA A 219 -24.98 -1.28 2.06
C ALA A 219 -23.60 -1.96 1.93
N PRO A 220 -22.54 -1.18 1.59
CA PRO A 220 -21.17 -1.65 1.57
C PRO A 220 -20.83 -2.47 2.83
N PRO A 221 -20.05 -3.57 2.70
CA PRO A 221 -19.73 -4.45 3.82
C PRO A 221 -19.10 -3.74 5.02
N ILE A 222 -18.34 -2.68 4.77
CA ILE A 222 -17.73 -1.82 5.81
C ILE A 222 -18.80 -1.16 6.68
N LEU A 223 -19.82 -0.57 6.06
CA LEU A 223 -20.92 0.09 6.78
C LEU A 223 -21.81 -0.91 7.52
N LYS A 224 -22.00 -2.10 6.96
CA LYS A 224 -22.73 -3.17 7.66
C LYS A 224 -22.03 -3.57 8.95
N LYS A 225 -20.69 -3.60 8.95
CA LYS A 225 -19.91 -3.95 10.14
C LYS A 225 -20.08 -2.90 11.24
N ASP A 226 -19.98 -1.62 10.92
CA ASP A 226 -20.19 -0.54 11.89
C ASP A 226 -21.62 -0.48 12.43
N LEU A 227 -22.62 -0.73 11.57
CA LEU A 227 -24.02 -0.84 12.00
C LEU A 227 -24.25 -2.04 12.92
N LEU A 228 -23.62 -3.18 12.64
CA LEU A 228 -23.67 -4.36 13.52
C LEU A 228 -22.96 -4.12 14.85
N GLU A 229 -21.79 -3.47 14.85
CA GLU A 229 -21.05 -3.15 16.08
C GLU A 229 -21.82 -2.16 16.96
N ARG A 230 -22.53 -1.18 16.37
CA ARG A 230 -23.43 -0.28 17.09
C ARG A 230 -24.64 -1.00 17.67
N ALA A 231 -25.29 -1.87 16.90
CA ALA A 231 -26.45 -2.64 17.37
C ALA A 231 -26.09 -3.54 18.58
N CYS A 232 -24.91 -4.16 18.56
CA CYS A 232 -24.43 -4.98 19.69
C CYS A 232 -24.11 -4.16 20.95
N HIS A 233 -23.71 -2.88 20.81
CA HIS A 233 -23.38 -2.03 21.96
C HIS A 233 -24.62 -1.53 22.72
N ASP A 234 -25.75 -1.31 22.03
CA ASP A 234 -26.99 -0.86 22.69
C ASP A 234 -27.65 -1.97 23.51
N ASP A 235 -27.58 -3.23 23.06
CA ASP A 235 -28.12 -4.38 23.82
C ASP A 235 -27.40 -4.60 25.16
N SER A 236 -26.13 -4.18 25.26
CA SER A 236 -25.33 -4.34 26.48
C SER A 236 -25.72 -3.36 27.60
N ARG A 237 -26.40 -2.25 27.29
CA ARG A 237 -26.81 -1.24 28.28
C ARG A 237 -28.13 -1.54 28.97
N VAL A 238 -28.96 -2.42 28.42
CA VAL A 238 -30.30 -2.70 28.94
C VAL A 238 -30.30 -3.74 30.08
N CYS A 239 -29.20 -4.50 30.26
CA CYS A 239 -29.16 -5.63 31.22
C CYS A 239 -28.65 -5.34 32.65
N THR A 240 -28.33 -4.09 33.05
CA THR A 240 -27.72 -3.82 34.38
C THR A 240 -28.67 -3.33 35.48
N SER A 241 -29.99 -3.19 35.23
CA SER A 241 -30.95 -2.78 36.26
C SER A 241 -31.84 -3.95 36.73
N SER A 242 -31.24 -5.01 37.29
CA SER A 242 -31.98 -5.98 38.10
C SER A 242 -31.47 -5.89 39.54
N THR A 243 -32.02 -4.95 40.30
CA THR A 243 -31.79 -4.81 41.73
C THR A 243 -32.35 -6.04 42.45
N PRO A 244 -31.56 -6.83 43.18
CA PRO A 244 -32.09 -7.94 43.97
C PRO A 244 -32.87 -7.37 45.16
N ALA A 245 -34.16 -7.69 45.22
CA ALA A 245 -34.99 -7.41 46.38
C ALA A 245 -34.50 -8.29 47.55
N ALA A 246 -34.02 -7.64 48.62
CA ALA A 246 -33.65 -8.29 49.86
C ALA A 246 -34.92 -8.73 50.62
N CYS A 247 -34.96 -10.00 51.02
CA CYS A 247 -35.90 -10.54 52.01
C CYS A 247 -35.33 -10.43 53.43
#